data_AF-A0A379VY96-F1
#
_entry.id   AF-A0A379VY96-F1
#
_cell.length_a   1.000
_cell.length_b   1.000
_cell.length_c   1.000
_cell.angle_alpha   90.00
_cell.angle_beta   90.00
_cell.angle_gamma   90.00
#
_symmetry.space_group_name_H-M   'P 1'
#
loop_
_entity.id
_entity.type
_entity.pdbx_description
1 polymer ?
#
loop_
_entity_poly.entity_id
_entity_poly.type
_entity_poly.pdbx_seq_one_letter_code
_entity_poly.pdbx_strand_id
1 'polypeptide(L)' 'MALTIKGLNTGVIRHNDKFIALALKVKSLRNKETLLFFPVLALRDLLIGLEHPALSTTLASGTRAGKTPES' A
#
# COMPACT_ATOMS: atom_id res chain seq x y z
N MET A 1 -5.70 -6.33 -12.43
CA MET A 1 -5.99 -4.88 -12.55
C MET A 1 -5.02 -4.14 -11.65
N ALA A 2 -4.14 -3.29 -12.21
CA ALA A 2 -3.19 -2.53 -11.41
C ALA A 2 -3.87 -1.31 -10.78
N LEU A 3 -3.69 -1.09 -9.48
CA LEU A 3 -4.18 0.10 -8.79
C LEU A 3 -3.25 1.27 -9.13
N THR A 4 -3.68 2.17 -10.02
CA THR A 4 -2.90 3.38 -10.33
C THR A 4 -3.23 4.48 -9.31
N ILE A 5 -2.29 4.74 -8.41
CA ILE A 5 -2.37 5.79 -7.39
C ILE A 5 -1.82 7.08 -8.00
N LYS A 6 -2.66 8.12 -8.06
CA LYS A 6 -2.28 9.49 -8.48
C LYS A 6 -1.77 10.34 -7.33
N GLY A 7 -2.17 10.02 -6.10
CA GLY A 7 -1.79 10.79 -4.93
C GLY A 7 -2.06 10.01 -3.66
N LEU A 8 -1.22 10.24 -2.67
CA LEU A 8 -1.28 9.62 -1.36
C LEU A 8 -1.09 10.71 -0.32
N ASN A 9 -2.06 10.87 0.57
CA ASN A 9 -1.90 11.69 1.76
C ASN A 9 -2.05 10.81 2.99
N THR A 10 -1.33 11.16 4.04
CA THR A 10 -1.35 10.43 5.31
C THR A 10 -1.60 11.39 6.47
N GLY A 11 -2.30 10.90 7.49
CA GLY A 11 -2.56 11.59 8.74
C GLY A 11 -2.27 10.68 9.91
N VAL A 12 -1.49 11.15 10.86
CA VAL A 12 -1.23 10.45 12.12
C VAL A 12 -2.25 10.90 13.15
N ILE A 13 -3.00 9.95 13.72
CA ILE A 13 -3.92 10.21 14.82
C ILE A 13 -3.24 9.83 16.12
N ARG A 14 -3.11 10.81 17.00
CA ARG A 14 -2.57 10.65 18.34
C ARG A 14 -3.58 11.07 19.39
N HIS A 15 -3.46 10.49 20.57
CA HIS A 15 -4.11 10.95 21.79
C HIS A 15 -3.02 11.24 22.82
N ASN A 16 -2.82 12.52 23.15
CA ASN A 16 -1.62 13.02 23.83
C ASN A 16 -0.34 12.56 23.08
N ASP A 17 0.54 11.84 23.77
CA ASP A 17 1.79 11.33 23.22
C ASP A 17 1.66 9.89 22.69
N LYS A 18 0.44 9.34 22.67
CA LYS A 18 0.19 7.98 22.18
C LYS A 18 -0.27 8.01 20.74
N PHE A 19 0.43 7.28 19.88
CA PHE A 19 -0.03 6.96 18.54
C PHE A 19 -1.21 5.99 18.59
N ILE A 20 -2.33 6.33 17.96
CA ILE A 20 -3.56 5.54 18.01
C ILE A 20 -3.88 4.93 16.65
N ALA A 21 -3.66 5.67 15.56
CA ALA A 21 -3.99 5.20 14.22
C ALA A 21 -3.33 6.01 13.10
N LEU A 22 -3.32 5.45 11.89
CA LEU A 22 -2.95 6.11 10.65
C LEU A 22 -4.17 6.21 9.73
N ALA A 23 -4.44 7.41 9.21
CA ALA A 23 -5.42 7.63 8.15
C ALA A 23 -4.69 7.80 6.82
N LEU A 24 -5.10 7.07 5.79
CA LEU A 24 -4.49 7.09 4.47
C LEU A 24 -5.54 7.50 3.42
N LYS A 25 -5.34 8.64 2.78
CA LYS A 25 -6.18 9.10 1.67
C LYS A 25 -5.49 8.76 0.36
N VAL A 26 -6.09 7.83 -0.38
CA VAL A 26 -5.60 7.36 -1.68
C VAL A 26 -6.45 7.98 -2.79
N LYS A 27 -5.80 8.67 -3.73
CA LYS A 27 -6.44 9.22 -4.93
C LYS A 27 -6.12 8.33 -6.13
N SER A 28 -7.15 7.80 -6.78
CA SER A 28 -7.02 6.96 -7.97
C SER A 28 -6.97 7.79 -9.27
N LEU A 29 -6.56 7.16 -10.39
CA LEU A 29 -6.58 7.73 -11.73
C LEU A 29 -7.94 8.34 -12.12
N ARG A 30 -9.05 7.75 -11.66
CA ARG A 30 -10.42 8.21 -11.94
C ARG A 30 -10.89 9.33 -11.01
N ASN A 31 -9.96 9.99 -10.29
CA ASN A 31 -10.24 10.96 -9.22
C ASN A 31 -11.13 10.42 -8.09
N LYS A 32 -11.33 9.10 -8.02
CA LYS A 32 -11.97 8.46 -6.88
C LYS A 32 -11.02 8.54 -5.69
N GLU A 33 -11.54 9.04 -4.58
CA GLU A 33 -10.80 9.12 -3.33
C GLU A 33 -11.29 8.01 -2.39
N THR A 34 -10.33 7.32 -1.78
CA THR A 34 -10.60 6.32 -0.74
C THR A 34 -9.86 6.75 0.51
N LEU A 35 -10.57 6.78 1.63
CA LEU A 35 -9.98 6.99 2.95
C LEU A 35 -9.90 5.64 3.66
N LEU A 36 -8.70 5.23 4.02
CA LEU A 36 -8.41 4.03 4.79
C LEU A 36 -7.99 4.44 6.20
N PHE A 37 -8.45 3.69 7.19
CA PHE A 37 -8.12 3.94 8.58
C PHE A 37 -7.51 2.70 9.20
N PHE A 38 -6.33 2.85 9.78
CA PHE A 38 -5.57 1.76 10.39
C PHE A 38 -5.33 2.06 11.87
N PRO A 39 -6.13 1.47 12.78
CA PRO A 39 -5.79 1.43 14.20
C PRO A 39 -4.40 0.80 14.40
N VAL A 40 -3.68 1.23 15.43
CA VAL A 40 -2.27 0.84 15.66
C VAL A 40 -2.01 -0.67 15.58
N LEU A 41 -2.93 -1.50 16.10
CA LEU A 41 -2.80 -2.96 16.06
C LEU A 41 -2.90 -3.50 14.63
N ALA A 42 -3.93 -3.09 13.89
CA ALA A 42 -4.13 -3.50 12.50
C ALA A 42 -2.99 -2.97 11.59
N LEU A 43 -2.49 -1.76 11.86
CA LEU A 43 -1.34 -1.21 11.15
C LEU A 43 -0.08 -2.04 11.38
N ARG A 44 0.20 -2.41 12.63
CA ARG A 44 1.34 -3.26 12.99
C ARG A 44 1.27 -4.59 12.26
N ASP A 45 0.13 -5.27 12.31
CA ASP A 45 -0.03 -6.59 11.70
C ASP A 45 0.10 -6.52 10.17
N LEU A 46 -0.41 -5.45 9.55
CA LEU A 46 -0.20 -5.17 8.13
C LEU A 46 1.29 -5.02 7.80
N LEU A 47 2.03 -4.22 8.56
CA LEU A 47 3.47 -4.00 8.32
C LEU A 47 4.27 -5.29 8.47
N ILE A 48 3.97 -6.10 9.49
CA ILE A 48 4.59 -7.43 9.68
C ILE A 48 4.28 -8.34 8.48
N GLY A 49 3.03 -8.34 8.00
CA GLY A 49 2.64 -9.10 6.82
C GLY A 49 3.37 -8.67 5.55
N LEU A 50 3.61 -7.36 5.39
CA LEU A 50 4.37 -6.79 4.27
C LEU A 50 5.85 -7.15 4.30
N GLU A 51 6.47 -7.16 5.49
CA GLU A 51 7.86 -7.58 5.68
C GLU A 51 8.06 -9.08 5.45
N HIS A 52 6.99 -9.88 5.52
CA HIS A 52 7.09 -11.33 5.37
C HIS A 52 7.55 -11.72 3.93
N PRO A 53 8.63 -12.52 3.78
CA PRO A 53 9.20 -12.87 2.46
C PRO A 53 8.22 -13.54 1.50
N ALA A 54 7.24 -14.26 2.04
CA ALA A 54 6.18 -14.92 1.27
C ALA A 54 5.28 -13.91 0.51
N LEU A 55 5.06 -12.72 1.04
CA LEU A 55 4.26 -11.68 0.37
C LEU A 55 5.11 -10.86 -0.62
N SER A 56 6.40 -10.66 -0.32
CA SER A 56 7.34 -9.91 -1.17
C SER A 56 7.62 -10.61 -2.51
N THR A 57 7.66 -11.95 -2.53
CA THR A 57 7.91 -12.72 -3.77
C THR A 57 6.78 -12.58 -4.79
N THR A 58 5.54 -12.36 -4.35
CA THR A 58 4.39 -12.15 -5.24
C THR A 58 4.37 -10.77 -5.90
N LEU A 59 4.94 -9.75 -5.26
CA LEU A 59 5.00 -8.39 -5.83
C LEU A 59 6.09 -8.24 -6.90
N ALA A 60 7.14 -9.06 -6.87
CA ALA A 60 8.27 -8.97 -7.79
C ALA A 60 8.07 -9.70 -9.14
N SER A 61 7.11 -10.62 -9.24
CA SER A 61 6.94 -11.49 -10.42
C SER A 61 6.14 -10.87 -11.57
N GLY A 62 5.68 -9.62 -11.45
CA GLY A 62 4.87 -8.92 -12.45
C GLY A 62 5.61 -8.28 -13.63
N THR A 63 6.94 -8.38 -13.71
CA THR A 63 7.75 -7.70 -14.76
C THR A 63 8.74 -8.66 -15.42
N ARG A 64 8.23 -9.59 -16.24
CA ARG A 64 8.99 -10.12 -17.39
C ARG A 64 8.13 -9.99 -18.64
N ALA A 65 8.17 -8.78 -19.20
CA ALA A 65 7.75 -8.50 -20.57
C ALA A 65 8.57 -9.36 -21.54
N GLY A 66 7.91 -9.83 -22.59
CA GLY A 66 8.48 -10.67 -23.62
C GLY A 66 9.75 -10.09 -24.21
N LYS A 67 10.77 -10.94 -24.32
CA LYS A 67 11.76 -10.84 -25.37
C LYS A 67 11.40 -11.92 -26.38
N THR A 68 10.78 -11.52 -27.49
CA THR A 68 11.03 -12.16 -28.78
C THR A 68 12.53 -12.08 -29.06
N PRO A 69 13.19 -13.17 -29.44
CA PRO A 69 14.33 -13.08 -30.33
C PRO A 69 13.82 -13.34 -31.74
N GLU A 70 13.83 -12.29 -32.55
CA GLU A 70 14.05 -12.43 -33.99
C GLU A 70 15.44 -13.05 -34.21
N SER A 71 15.47 -14.21 -34.85
CA SER A 71 16.33 -14.60 -35.99
C SER A 71 16.58 -16.10 -36.00
#